data_AF-A0A1I0RKP9-F1
#
_entry.id   AF-A0A1I0RKP9-F1
#
_cell.length_a   1.000
_cell.length_b   1.000
_cell.length_c   1.000
_cell.angle_alpha   90.00
_cell.angle_beta   90.00
_cell.angle_gamma   90.00
#
_symmetry.space_group_name_H-M   'P 1'
#
loop_
_entity.id
_entity.type
_entity.pdbx_description
1 polymer ?
#
loop_
_entity_poly.entity_id
_entity_poly.type
_entity_poly.pdbx_seq_one_letter_code
_entity_poly.pdbx_strand_id
1 'polypeptide(L)'
;MKKILTLLFCLNLTFFLCQKVELKKITDSSQVFKGEIAGVPVTLQLKFSGIVDCHQYQHFVDGWYYYDKYQKKIPLTGVYNLGNLYLFNFGDKQKKASKAFKEKITRDLIEKSDSIAKTLKSKESLIFDRNDSKKDVSGNFHFANKTLSAKLFTKDTRIYRYNNYLSIPNNKRINTYDFINAAGGNELISYISDSTGNRVLLYFEEPSNFNYCGMCGASDGEKGYRVLYFTKDWNYKSYEEFLTESCLENIYDTKFTKSKDSKILKFNIQKNTTSPAYTLTVDVKNASVKKLR
;
A
#
# COMPACT_ATOMS: atom_id res chain seq x y z
N MET A 1 35.13 21.23 -36.11
CA MET A 1 34.96 20.58 -34.78
C MET A 1 34.01 21.33 -33.84
N LYS A 2 34.10 22.66 -33.65
CA LYS A 2 33.18 23.42 -32.76
C LYS A 2 31.68 23.20 -33.08
N LYS A 3 31.30 23.21 -34.36
CA LYS A 3 29.90 23.01 -34.80
C LYS A 3 29.32 21.62 -34.47
N ILE A 4 30.16 20.58 -34.44
CA ILE A 4 29.75 19.20 -34.10
C ILE A 4 29.56 19.07 -32.60
N LEU A 5 30.43 19.70 -31.80
CA LEU A 5 30.32 19.71 -30.34
C LEU A 5 29.05 20.44 -29.87
N THR A 6 28.69 21.56 -30.51
CA THR A 6 27.44 22.29 -30.21
C THR A 6 26.21 21.46 -30.58
N LEU A 7 26.22 20.73 -31.69
CA LEU A 7 25.12 19.86 -32.09
C LEU A 7 24.92 18.69 -31.11
N LEU A 8 26.01 18.04 -30.69
CA LEU A 8 25.99 16.98 -29.67
C LEU A 8 25.51 17.51 -28.30
N PHE A 9 25.90 18.72 -27.92
CA PHE A 9 25.43 19.35 -26.68
C PHE A 9 23.93 19.69 -26.73
N CYS A 10 23.44 20.23 -27.85
CA CYS A 10 22.02 20.50 -28.05
C CYS A 10 21.17 19.21 -28.14
N LEU A 11 21.67 18.16 -28.79
CA LEU A 11 21.00 16.85 -28.83
C LEU A 11 20.86 16.25 -27.42
N ASN A 12 21.90 16.32 -26.60
CA ASN A 12 21.83 15.85 -25.21
C ASN A 12 20.81 16.66 -24.38
N LEU A 13 20.74 17.98 -24.56
CA LEU A 13 19.74 18.85 -23.90
C LEU A 13 18.29 18.49 -24.26
N THR A 14 18.03 18.04 -25.50
CA THR A 14 16.67 17.64 -25.91
C THR A 14 16.19 16.33 -25.27
N PHE A 15 17.10 15.42 -24.89
CA PHE A 15 16.72 14.19 -24.19
C PHE A 15 16.35 14.40 -22.73
N PHE A 16 16.81 15.49 -22.08
CA PHE A 16 16.49 15.79 -20.68
C PHE A 16 15.10 16.41 -20.47
N LEU A 17 14.43 16.90 -21.52
CA LEU A 17 13.16 17.63 -21.41
C LEU A 17 11.90 16.79 -21.68
N CYS A 18 12.05 15.51 -22.03
CA CYS A 18 10.92 14.63 -22.35
C CYS A 18 10.81 13.48 -21.34
N GLN A 19 10.54 13.82 -20.06
CA GLN A 19 10.20 12.79 -19.09
C GLN A 19 8.79 12.27 -19.36
N LYS A 20 8.72 11.01 -19.77
CA LYS A 20 7.45 10.30 -19.99
C LYS A 20 6.77 10.05 -18.64
N VAL A 21 5.44 10.11 -18.62
CA VAL A 21 4.68 9.66 -17.44
C VAL A 21 4.79 8.15 -17.34
N GLU A 22 5.17 7.66 -16.17
CA GLU A 22 5.38 6.25 -15.90
C GLU A 22 4.79 5.86 -14.56
N LEU A 23 4.22 4.66 -14.47
CA LEU A 23 3.75 4.09 -13.21
C LEU A 23 4.62 2.91 -12.83
N LYS A 24 5.29 3.00 -11.67
CA LYS A 24 6.10 1.92 -11.10
C LYS A 24 5.41 1.33 -9.88
N LYS A 25 5.01 0.07 -9.98
CA LYS A 25 4.46 -0.72 -8.87
C LYS A 25 5.60 -1.21 -7.98
N ILE A 26 5.52 -0.96 -6.68
CA ILE A 26 6.51 -1.40 -5.69
C ILE A 26 5.76 -1.95 -4.48
N THR A 27 6.01 -3.22 -4.16
CA THR A 27 5.52 -3.81 -2.92
C THR A 27 6.57 -3.66 -1.83
N ASP A 28 6.30 -2.83 -0.84
CA ASP A 28 7.12 -2.76 0.36
C ASP A 28 6.77 -3.96 1.24
N SER A 29 7.78 -4.75 1.59
CA SER A 29 7.67 -5.90 2.50
C SER A 29 8.49 -5.73 3.77
N SER A 30 9.02 -4.53 4.00
CA SER A 30 9.76 -4.20 5.20
C SER A 30 9.66 -2.71 5.51
N GLN A 31 9.77 -2.37 6.79
CA GLN A 31 9.80 -0.99 7.25
C GLN A 31 10.80 -0.84 8.39
N VAL A 32 11.46 0.32 8.42
CA VAL A 32 12.28 0.76 9.54
C VAL A 32 11.47 1.75 10.37
N PHE A 33 11.42 1.52 11.68
CA PHE A 33 10.78 2.40 12.64
C PHE A 33 11.84 3.02 13.55
N LYS A 34 11.69 4.30 13.81
CA LYS A 34 12.41 5.02 14.88
C LYS A 34 11.46 5.20 16.05
N GLY A 35 11.99 5.14 17.26
CA GLY A 35 11.19 5.23 18.47
C GLY A 35 12.04 5.32 19.72
N GLU A 36 11.42 5.03 20.86
CA GLU A 36 12.05 5.01 22.16
C GLU A 36 11.46 3.94 23.08
N ILE A 37 12.27 3.48 24.03
CA ILE A 37 11.87 2.64 25.17
C ILE A 37 12.36 3.35 26.44
N ALA A 38 11.45 3.73 27.33
CA ALA A 38 11.75 4.52 28.53
C ALA A 38 12.60 5.78 28.24
N GLY A 39 12.29 6.49 27.15
CA GLY A 39 13.03 7.68 26.71
C GLY A 39 14.39 7.40 26.06
N VAL A 40 14.78 6.13 25.92
CA VAL A 40 16.03 5.75 25.23
C VAL A 40 15.73 5.47 23.76
N PRO A 41 16.41 6.15 22.81
CA PRO A 41 16.18 5.94 21.38
C PRO A 41 16.45 4.51 20.91
N VAL A 42 15.55 4.00 20.08
CA VAL A 42 15.63 2.68 19.45
C VAL A 42 15.29 2.73 17.96
N THR A 43 15.81 1.76 17.23
CA THR A 43 15.49 1.50 15.84
C THR A 43 14.99 0.06 15.68
N LEU A 44 13.86 -0.11 15.00
CA LEU A 44 13.32 -1.41 14.64
C LEU A 44 13.36 -1.57 13.12
N GLN A 45 13.76 -2.73 12.63
CA GLN A 45 13.54 -3.11 11.23
C GLN A 45 12.66 -4.36 11.22
N LEU A 46 11.45 -4.23 10.67
CA LEU A 46 10.48 -5.31 10.58
C LEU A 46 10.24 -5.65 9.11
N LYS A 47 10.04 -6.94 8.83
CA LYS A 47 9.70 -7.46 7.52
C LYS A 47 8.47 -8.35 7.62
N PHE A 48 7.64 -8.30 6.59
CA PHE A 48 6.56 -9.24 6.34
C PHE A 48 7.14 -10.66 6.23
N SER A 49 6.49 -11.62 6.90
CA SER A 49 6.94 -13.03 6.94
C SER A 49 5.85 -14.03 6.58
N GLY A 50 4.70 -13.58 6.07
CA GLY A 50 3.58 -14.44 5.68
C GLY A 50 2.28 -14.02 6.34
N ILE A 51 1.16 -14.33 5.71
CA ILE A 51 -0.17 -14.02 6.22
C ILE A 51 -0.51 -15.01 7.34
N VAL A 52 -1.21 -14.56 8.39
CA VAL A 52 -1.66 -15.47 9.47
C VAL A 52 -2.77 -16.38 8.97
N ASP A 53 -3.69 -15.83 8.19
CA ASP A 53 -4.83 -16.52 7.60
C ASP A 53 -5.22 -15.83 6.28
N CYS A 54 -6.42 -15.28 6.18
CA CYS A 54 -6.95 -14.68 4.96
C CYS A 54 -7.13 -13.17 5.02
N HIS A 55 -6.52 -12.47 5.99
CA HIS A 55 -6.60 -11.01 6.07
C HIS A 55 -5.24 -10.37 5.78
N GLN A 56 -5.11 -9.53 4.74
CA GLN A 56 -3.82 -8.95 4.35
C GLN A 56 -3.15 -8.13 5.48
N TYR A 57 -3.95 -7.38 6.24
CA TYR A 57 -3.50 -6.64 7.43
C TYR A 57 -3.41 -7.49 8.71
N GLN A 58 -3.38 -8.82 8.60
CA GLN A 58 -3.07 -9.75 9.68
C GLN A 58 -1.97 -10.71 9.22
N HIS A 59 -0.73 -10.38 9.57
CA HIS A 59 0.43 -11.11 9.06
C HIS A 59 1.52 -11.24 10.09
N PHE A 60 2.33 -12.28 9.93
CA PHE A 60 3.54 -12.47 10.69
C PHE A 60 4.60 -11.46 10.27
N VAL A 61 5.37 -11.03 11.27
CA VAL A 61 6.51 -10.15 11.08
C VAL A 61 7.73 -10.75 11.74
N ASP A 62 8.88 -10.62 11.07
CA ASP A 62 10.18 -10.91 11.66
C ASP A 62 11.03 -9.65 11.58
N GLY A 63 12.08 -9.56 12.39
CA GLY A 63 12.93 -8.40 12.34
C GLY A 63 13.94 -8.37 13.47
N TRP A 64 14.35 -7.15 13.79
CA TRP A 64 15.19 -6.87 14.93
C TRP A 64 14.93 -5.45 15.43
N TYR A 65 15.33 -5.18 16.66
CA TYR A 65 15.51 -3.83 17.16
C TYR A 65 16.89 -3.65 17.77
N TYR A 66 17.33 -2.40 17.92
CA TYR A 66 18.49 -2.08 18.74
C TYR A 66 18.27 -0.74 19.45
N TYR A 67 19.02 -0.52 20.52
CA TYR A 67 19.23 0.80 21.09
C TYR A 67 20.26 1.55 20.27
N ASP A 68 19.96 2.78 19.85
CA ASP A 68 20.76 3.52 18.86
C ASP A 68 22.21 3.74 19.33
N LYS A 69 22.42 3.84 20.65
CA LYS A 69 23.76 3.94 21.27
C LYS A 69 24.64 2.70 21.06
N TYR A 70 24.05 1.51 21.08
CA TYR A 70 24.80 0.24 21.09
C TYR A 70 24.76 -0.51 19.77
N GLN A 71 23.70 -0.29 18.98
CA GLN A 71 23.47 -0.91 17.66
C GLN A 71 23.52 -2.45 17.63
N LYS A 72 23.47 -3.10 18.80
CA LYS A 72 23.37 -4.56 18.91
C LYS A 72 21.96 -4.99 18.56
N LYS A 73 21.81 -5.70 17.44
CA LYS A 73 20.53 -6.23 16.96
C LYS A 73 20.00 -7.31 17.90
N ILE A 74 18.78 -7.10 18.37
CA ILE A 74 18.00 -8.04 19.17
C ILE A 74 16.86 -8.54 18.28
N PRO A 75 16.77 -9.85 18.02
CA PRO A 75 15.82 -10.38 17.05
C PRO A 75 14.38 -10.31 17.56
N LEU A 76 13.45 -10.13 16.63
CA LEU A 76 12.02 -10.06 16.89
C LEU A 76 11.26 -11.00 15.95
N THR A 77 10.21 -11.60 16.48
CA THR A 77 9.14 -12.27 15.72
C THR A 77 7.82 -11.85 16.32
N GLY A 78 6.80 -11.67 15.50
CA GLY A 78 5.53 -11.13 15.96
C GLY A 78 4.40 -11.22 14.97
N VAL A 79 3.34 -10.48 15.28
CA VAL A 79 2.15 -10.32 14.44
C VAL A 79 1.83 -8.84 14.28
N TYR A 80 1.55 -8.43 13.04
CA TYR A 80 0.87 -7.19 12.73
C TYR A 80 -0.63 -7.48 12.63
N ASN A 81 -1.46 -6.75 13.39
CA ASN A 81 -2.91 -6.93 13.41
C ASN A 81 -3.61 -5.58 13.25
N LEU A 82 -4.09 -5.28 12.04
CA LEU A 82 -4.91 -4.10 11.75
C LEU A 82 -4.31 -2.76 12.24
N GLY A 83 -2.98 -2.67 12.34
CA GLY A 83 -2.25 -1.49 12.82
C GLY A 83 -1.50 -1.72 14.13
N ASN A 84 -1.90 -2.72 14.93
CA ASN A 84 -1.21 -3.09 16.16
C ASN A 84 -0.01 -3.98 15.84
N LEU A 85 1.05 -3.87 16.66
CA LEU A 85 2.26 -4.71 16.56
C LEU A 85 2.48 -5.45 17.88
N TYR A 86 2.52 -6.78 17.80
CA TYR A 86 2.89 -7.65 18.91
C TYR A 86 4.23 -8.31 18.58
N LEU A 87 5.32 -7.88 19.20
CA LEU A 87 6.67 -8.31 18.85
C LEU A 87 7.35 -8.96 20.04
N PHE A 88 8.05 -10.06 19.80
CA PHE A 88 8.63 -10.90 20.84
C PHE A 88 10.07 -11.28 20.53
N ASN A 89 10.91 -11.21 21.55
CA ASN A 89 12.25 -11.78 21.56
C ASN A 89 12.27 -12.99 22.51
N PHE A 90 12.68 -14.15 22.02
CA PHE A 90 12.78 -15.41 22.77
C PHE A 90 14.22 -15.72 23.21
N GLY A 91 15.14 -14.76 23.09
CA GLY A 91 16.56 -14.92 23.45
C GLY A 91 17.23 -16.00 22.61
N ASP A 92 18.03 -16.85 23.25
CA ASP A 92 18.82 -17.90 22.57
C ASP A 92 17.95 -18.93 21.81
N LYS A 93 16.65 -19.00 22.13
CA LYS A 93 15.70 -19.91 21.48
C LYS A 93 14.92 -19.26 20.35
N GLN A 94 15.28 -18.05 19.89
CA GLN A 94 14.56 -17.29 18.85
C GLN A 94 14.08 -18.16 17.70
N LYS A 95 14.99 -18.83 16.98
CA LYS A 95 14.64 -19.58 15.76
C LYS A 95 13.57 -20.67 16.02
N LYS A 96 13.72 -21.46 17.10
CA LYS A 96 12.79 -22.55 17.43
C LYS A 96 11.46 -22.02 17.95
N ALA A 97 11.51 -21.04 18.86
CA ALA A 97 10.32 -20.45 19.47
C ALA A 97 9.50 -19.64 18.46
N SER A 98 10.14 -18.89 17.56
CA SER A 98 9.48 -18.17 16.47
C SER A 98 8.70 -19.10 15.54
N LYS A 99 9.25 -20.27 15.20
CA LYS A 99 8.54 -21.26 14.40
C LYS A 99 7.31 -21.79 15.15
N ALA A 100 7.48 -22.21 16.40
CA ALA A 100 6.38 -22.70 17.23
C ALA A 100 5.32 -21.62 17.50
N PHE A 101 5.72 -20.34 17.59
CA PHE A 101 4.81 -19.21 17.72
C PHE A 101 3.93 -19.08 16.48
N LYS A 102 4.54 -19.04 15.28
CA LYS A 102 3.81 -18.93 14.01
C LYS A 102 2.87 -20.12 13.77
N GLU A 103 3.27 -21.33 14.18
CA GLU A 103 2.41 -22.53 14.09
C GLU A 103 1.20 -22.50 15.03
N LYS A 104 1.31 -21.80 16.17
CA LYS A 104 0.21 -21.70 17.16
C LYS A 104 -0.74 -20.55 16.90
N ILE A 105 -0.30 -19.49 16.22
CA ILE A 105 -1.12 -18.32 15.95
C ILE A 105 -2.07 -18.64 14.80
N THR A 106 -3.36 -18.58 15.11
CA THR A 106 -4.47 -18.59 14.14
C THR A 106 -5.21 -17.26 14.21
N ARG A 107 -6.12 -16.99 13.27
CA ARG A 107 -6.93 -15.77 13.22
C ARG A 107 -7.56 -15.41 14.58
N ASP A 108 -8.17 -16.39 15.24
CA ASP A 108 -8.91 -16.18 16.49
C ASP A 108 -7.99 -16.07 17.72
N LEU A 109 -6.68 -16.27 17.54
CA LEU A 109 -5.67 -16.22 18.60
C LEU A 109 -4.71 -15.03 18.46
N ILE A 110 -4.84 -14.20 17.42
CA ILE A 110 -3.97 -13.04 17.20
C ILE A 110 -3.95 -12.10 18.41
N GLU A 111 -5.11 -11.78 19.00
CA GLU A 111 -5.20 -10.92 20.19
C GLU A 111 -4.58 -11.58 21.43
N LYS A 112 -4.44 -12.91 21.43
CA LYS A 112 -3.79 -13.69 22.49
C LYS A 112 -2.29 -13.91 22.23
N SER A 113 -1.69 -13.17 21.29
CA SER A 113 -0.27 -13.30 20.93
C SER A 113 0.66 -13.23 22.14
N ASP A 114 0.43 -12.29 23.07
CA ASP A 114 1.26 -12.15 24.28
C ASP A 114 1.18 -13.37 25.19
N SER A 115 -0.02 -13.90 25.43
CA SER A 115 -0.23 -15.14 26.19
C SER A 115 0.48 -16.33 25.55
N ILE A 116 0.39 -16.48 24.23
CA ILE A 116 1.06 -17.55 23.49
C ILE A 116 2.59 -17.39 23.60
N ALA A 117 3.12 -16.18 23.40
CA ALA A 117 4.54 -15.90 23.53
C ALA A 117 5.07 -16.19 24.94
N LYS A 118 4.29 -15.88 25.99
CA LYS A 118 4.60 -16.23 27.38
C LYS A 118 4.73 -17.74 27.59
N THR A 119 3.84 -18.56 27.01
CA THR A 119 3.99 -20.04 27.08
C THR A 119 5.27 -20.55 26.41
N LEU A 120 5.78 -19.80 25.44
CA LEU A 120 7.04 -20.07 24.74
C LEU A 120 8.26 -19.41 25.41
N LYS A 121 8.07 -18.83 26.61
CA LYS A 121 9.11 -18.20 27.43
C LYS A 121 9.81 -17.03 26.73
N SER A 122 9.02 -16.13 26.11
CA SER A 122 9.53 -14.84 25.63
C SER A 122 10.28 -14.11 26.74
N LYS A 123 11.39 -13.45 26.37
CA LYS A 123 12.26 -12.69 27.27
C LYS A 123 11.88 -11.22 27.30
N GLU A 124 11.52 -10.70 26.13
CA GLU A 124 11.05 -9.33 25.94
C GLU A 124 9.82 -9.35 25.04
N SER A 125 8.90 -8.42 25.29
CA SER A 125 7.83 -8.10 24.35
C SER A 125 7.69 -6.59 24.15
N LEU A 126 7.38 -6.21 22.91
CA LEU A 126 7.04 -4.86 22.49
C LEU A 126 5.62 -4.93 21.92
N ILE A 127 4.68 -4.29 22.61
CA ILE A 127 3.27 -4.27 22.23
C ILE A 127 2.89 -2.83 21.93
N PHE A 128 2.58 -2.56 20.66
CA PHE A 128 2.20 -1.23 20.20
C PHE A 128 0.75 -1.25 19.72
N ASP A 129 -0.06 -0.38 20.31
CA ASP A 129 -1.48 -0.26 19.99
C ASP A 129 -1.72 1.04 19.22
N ARG A 130 -2.35 0.94 18.05
CA ARG A 130 -2.70 2.09 17.24
C ARG A 130 -4.06 2.63 17.65
N ASN A 131 -4.09 3.39 18.74
CA ASN A 131 -5.32 3.96 19.28
C ASN A 131 -5.79 5.21 18.53
N ASP A 132 -4.89 5.95 17.89
CA ASP A 132 -5.19 7.19 17.16
C ASP A 132 -4.33 7.28 15.89
N SER A 133 -4.98 7.35 14.72
CA SER A 133 -4.29 7.43 13.43
C SER A 133 -3.57 8.75 13.17
N LYS A 134 -3.79 9.78 14.01
CA LYS A 134 -3.19 11.11 13.88
C LYS A 134 -1.96 11.32 14.76
N LYS A 135 -1.72 10.42 15.71
CA LYS A 135 -0.63 10.52 16.70
C LYS A 135 0.43 9.45 16.48
N ASP A 136 1.58 9.68 17.09
CA ASP A 136 2.63 8.67 17.20
C ASP A 136 2.11 7.44 17.94
N VAL A 137 2.55 6.26 17.48
CA VAL A 137 2.11 4.98 18.02
C VAL A 137 2.77 4.72 19.36
N SER A 138 1.95 4.53 20.40
CA SER A 138 2.41 4.26 21.76
C SER A 138 2.28 2.77 22.10
N GLY A 139 3.03 2.31 23.09
CA GLY A 139 3.07 0.92 23.46
C GLY A 139 3.80 0.66 24.77
N ASN A 140 3.98 -0.62 25.06
CA ASN A 140 4.65 -1.12 26.25
C ASN A 140 5.79 -2.06 25.87
N PHE A 141 6.90 -1.92 26.58
CA PHE A 141 8.00 -2.87 26.59
C PHE A 141 7.97 -3.66 27.89
N HIS A 142 7.85 -4.98 27.80
CA HIS A 142 7.91 -5.87 28.95
C HIS A 142 9.25 -6.60 28.94
N PHE A 143 9.97 -6.52 30.05
CA PHE A 143 11.22 -7.23 30.27
C PHE A 143 11.28 -7.72 31.71
N ALA A 144 11.42 -9.03 31.88
CA ALA A 144 11.26 -9.69 33.17
C ALA A 144 9.93 -9.25 33.84
N ASN A 145 10.00 -8.67 35.04
CA ASN A 145 8.82 -8.20 35.78
C ASN A 145 8.59 -6.68 35.65
N LYS A 146 9.26 -6.02 34.71
CA LYS A 146 9.13 -4.57 34.48
C LYS A 146 8.34 -4.30 33.22
N THR A 147 7.50 -3.27 33.30
CA THR A 147 6.81 -2.69 32.15
C THR A 147 7.30 -1.26 31.98
N LEU A 148 7.80 -0.94 30.80
CA LEU A 148 8.31 0.37 30.44
C LEU A 148 7.47 0.93 29.28
N SER A 149 7.33 2.25 29.22
CA SER A 149 6.71 2.90 28.07
C SER A 149 7.58 2.70 26.82
N ALA A 150 6.94 2.43 25.68
CA ALA A 150 7.57 2.41 24.38
C ALA A 150 6.77 3.29 23.41
N LYS A 151 7.45 3.88 22.42
CA LYS A 151 6.82 4.74 21.42
C LYS A 151 7.52 4.60 20.08
N LEU A 152 6.76 4.58 18.99
CA LEU A 152 7.27 4.70 17.63
C LEU A 152 6.95 6.10 17.10
N PHE A 153 7.94 6.80 16.54
CA PHE A 153 7.79 8.12 15.94
C PHE A 153 7.21 8.02 14.52
N THR A 154 6.04 7.39 14.43
CA THR A 154 5.26 7.24 13.20
C THR A 154 3.78 7.19 13.54
N LYS A 155 2.96 7.65 12.61
CA LYS A 155 1.49 7.51 12.62
C LYS A 155 1.01 6.24 11.92
N ASP A 156 1.93 5.55 11.26
CA ASP A 156 1.67 4.44 10.35
C ASP A 156 2.64 3.29 10.56
N THR A 157 2.10 2.19 11.08
CA THR A 157 2.80 0.92 11.38
C THR A 157 2.76 -0.09 10.24
N ARG A 158 2.14 0.23 9.10
CA ARG A 158 1.94 -0.73 7.99
C ARG A 158 3.27 -1.20 7.40
N ILE A 159 3.63 -2.46 7.58
CA ILE A 159 4.90 -3.03 7.04
C ILE A 159 4.76 -3.49 5.59
N TYR A 160 3.58 -3.99 5.22
CA TYR A 160 3.29 -4.54 3.90
C TYR A 160 2.38 -3.59 3.11
N ARG A 161 2.89 -2.98 2.04
CA ARG A 161 2.18 -1.94 1.26
C ARG A 161 2.33 -2.15 -0.24
N TYR A 162 1.25 -1.92 -0.97
CA TYR A 162 1.24 -1.86 -2.42
C TYR A 162 1.40 -0.42 -2.89
N ASN A 163 2.63 0.05 -2.99
CA ASN A 163 2.90 1.40 -3.48
C ASN A 163 2.86 1.45 -5.01
N ASN A 164 2.41 2.59 -5.51
CA ASN A 164 2.26 2.85 -6.93
C ASN A 164 2.84 4.23 -7.16
N TYR A 165 4.05 4.28 -7.70
CA TYR A 165 4.77 5.54 -7.89
C TYR A 165 4.57 6.04 -9.32
N LEU A 166 3.88 7.16 -9.45
CA LEU A 166 3.74 7.88 -10.69
C LEU A 166 4.92 8.85 -10.83
N SER A 167 5.79 8.58 -11.79
CA SER A 167 6.79 9.53 -12.27
C SER A 167 6.11 10.43 -13.31
N ILE A 168 6.13 11.74 -13.07
CA ILE A 168 5.56 12.74 -13.96
C ILE A 168 6.63 13.79 -14.33
N PRO A 169 6.40 14.64 -15.35
CA PRO A 169 7.35 15.67 -15.74
C PRO A 169 7.88 16.53 -14.60
N ASN A 170 9.07 17.11 -14.80
CA ASN A 170 9.83 17.89 -13.82
C ASN A 170 10.35 17.07 -12.63
N ASN A 171 10.69 15.79 -12.85
CA ASN A 171 11.20 14.86 -11.84
C ASN A 171 10.32 14.72 -10.59
N LYS A 172 9.02 15.00 -10.73
CA LYS A 172 8.06 14.79 -9.66
C LYS A 172 7.74 13.30 -9.60
N ARG A 173 7.83 12.74 -8.40
CA ARG A 173 7.42 11.37 -8.11
C ARG A 173 6.35 11.41 -7.04
N ILE A 174 5.21 10.84 -7.35
CA ILE A 174 4.02 10.85 -6.49
C ILE A 174 3.67 9.40 -6.16
N ASN A 175 3.42 9.09 -4.90
CA ASN A 175 2.86 7.79 -4.52
C ASN A 175 1.34 7.89 -4.55
N THR A 176 0.69 7.13 -5.43
CA THR A 176 -0.77 7.18 -5.52
C THR A 176 -1.44 6.62 -4.27
N TYR A 177 -0.73 5.84 -3.47
CA TYR A 177 -1.19 5.37 -2.16
C TYR A 177 -1.60 6.51 -1.19
N ASP A 178 -1.03 7.71 -1.38
CA ASP A 178 -1.27 8.84 -0.48
C ASP A 178 -2.66 9.49 -0.69
N PHE A 179 -3.33 9.22 -1.83
CA PHE A 179 -4.63 9.81 -2.16
C PHE A 179 -5.60 8.87 -2.90
N ILE A 180 -5.15 7.73 -3.41
CA ILE A 180 -5.99 6.61 -3.88
C ILE A 180 -6.07 5.57 -2.75
N ASN A 181 -6.96 4.59 -2.88
CA ASN A 181 -7.04 3.49 -1.94
C ASN A 181 -5.73 2.68 -1.81
N ALA A 182 -5.64 1.92 -0.73
CA ALA A 182 -4.48 1.12 -0.36
C ALA A 182 -4.40 -0.24 -1.06
N ALA A 183 -5.37 -0.62 -1.89
CA ALA A 183 -5.48 -1.93 -2.51
C ALA A 183 -4.54 -2.10 -3.70
N GLY A 184 -4.07 -1.00 -4.28
CA GLY A 184 -3.07 -1.01 -5.34
C GLY A 184 -3.71 -1.28 -6.70
N GLY A 185 -3.20 -2.27 -7.44
CA GLY A 185 -3.84 -2.73 -8.68
C GLY A 185 -3.76 -1.79 -9.90
N ASN A 186 -3.18 -0.61 -9.77
CA ASN A 186 -3.19 0.39 -10.83
C ASN A 186 -2.25 0.05 -12.00
N GLU A 187 -2.68 0.37 -13.20
CA GLU A 187 -1.94 0.29 -14.45
C GLU A 187 -2.09 1.58 -15.24
N LEU A 188 -0.98 2.11 -15.75
CA LEU A 188 -1.01 3.30 -16.60
C LEU A 188 -1.53 2.95 -18.00
N ILE A 189 -2.65 3.54 -18.39
CA ILE A 189 -3.26 3.35 -19.71
C ILE A 189 -2.83 4.46 -20.66
N SER A 190 -2.99 5.72 -20.23
CA SER A 190 -2.60 6.88 -21.02
C SER A 190 -2.48 8.14 -20.17
N TYR A 191 -1.95 9.19 -20.78
CA TYR A 191 -1.92 10.53 -20.20
C TYR A 191 -2.03 11.58 -21.30
N ILE A 192 -2.50 12.77 -20.93
CA ILE A 192 -2.59 13.92 -21.84
C ILE A 192 -2.25 15.22 -21.10
N SER A 193 -1.67 16.16 -21.85
CA SER A 193 -1.39 17.52 -21.42
C SER A 193 -2.09 18.47 -22.40
N ASP A 194 -3.03 19.28 -21.91
CA ASP A 194 -3.81 20.20 -22.74
C ASP A 194 -4.04 21.57 -22.05
N SER A 195 -4.87 22.41 -22.67
CA SER A 195 -5.16 23.76 -22.18
C SER A 195 -5.90 23.77 -20.83
N THR A 196 -6.56 22.68 -20.45
CA THR A 196 -7.32 22.52 -19.20
C THR A 196 -6.46 21.96 -18.05
N GLY A 197 -5.36 21.29 -18.37
CA GLY A 197 -4.42 20.74 -17.41
C GLY A 197 -3.78 19.44 -17.90
N ASN A 198 -3.33 18.62 -16.94
CA ASN A 198 -2.81 17.29 -17.25
C ASN A 198 -3.72 16.22 -16.66
N ARG A 199 -3.88 15.11 -17.37
CA ARG A 199 -4.70 13.97 -16.95
C ARG A 199 -3.93 12.68 -17.11
N VAL A 200 -4.13 11.77 -16.18
CA VAL A 200 -3.59 10.40 -16.23
C VAL A 200 -4.74 9.43 -16.09
N LEU A 201 -4.89 8.54 -17.06
CA LEU A 201 -5.87 7.47 -17.05
C LEU A 201 -5.20 6.19 -16.56
N LEU A 202 -5.75 5.64 -15.49
CA LEU A 202 -5.36 4.36 -14.93
C LEU A 202 -6.49 3.35 -15.13
N TYR A 203 -6.13 2.12 -15.44
CA TYR A 203 -6.98 0.96 -15.19
C TYR A 203 -6.60 0.39 -13.82
N PHE A 204 -7.55 -0.19 -13.10
CA PHE A 204 -7.24 -0.89 -11.87
C PHE A 204 -7.98 -2.21 -11.77
N GLU A 205 -7.31 -3.16 -11.11
CA GLU A 205 -7.86 -4.42 -10.66
C GLU A 205 -7.30 -4.72 -9.28
N GLU A 206 -8.18 -4.78 -8.27
CA GLU A 206 -7.80 -4.82 -6.87
C GLU A 206 -8.79 -5.64 -6.04
N PRO A 207 -8.40 -6.18 -4.87
CA PRO A 207 -9.34 -6.90 -4.03
C PRO A 207 -10.43 -5.97 -3.48
N SER A 208 -11.69 -6.44 -3.51
CA SER A 208 -12.85 -5.74 -2.95
C SER A 208 -12.74 -5.53 -1.44
N ASN A 209 -12.09 -6.47 -0.77
CA ASN A 209 -11.84 -6.41 0.65
C ASN A 209 -10.52 -7.11 0.98
N PHE A 210 -9.80 -6.60 1.97
CA PHE A 210 -8.56 -7.21 2.45
C PHE A 210 -8.78 -8.46 3.31
N ASN A 211 -10.03 -8.75 3.70
CA ASN A 211 -10.43 -10.03 4.27
C ASN A 211 -10.88 -10.98 3.14
N TYR A 212 -9.95 -11.80 2.65
CA TYR A 212 -10.19 -12.74 1.55
C TYR A 212 -11.19 -13.85 1.90
N CYS A 213 -11.44 -14.14 3.19
CA CYS A 213 -12.51 -15.07 3.60
C CYS A 213 -13.90 -14.41 3.73
N GLY A 214 -13.97 -13.07 3.70
CA GLY A 214 -15.21 -12.34 3.86
C GLY A 214 -16.05 -12.34 2.58
N MET A 215 -17.28 -11.85 2.67
CA MET A 215 -18.07 -11.52 1.49
C MET A 215 -17.26 -10.57 0.59
N CYS A 216 -17.23 -10.85 -0.72
CA CYS A 216 -16.41 -10.16 -1.71
C CYS A 216 -14.88 -10.30 -1.57
N GLY A 217 -14.39 -11.04 -0.58
CA GLY A 217 -12.95 -11.29 -0.41
C GLY A 217 -12.38 -12.27 -1.44
N ALA A 218 -13.19 -13.23 -1.86
CA ALA A 218 -12.84 -14.24 -2.86
C ALA A 218 -13.44 -13.95 -4.25
N SER A 219 -14.01 -12.76 -4.47
CA SER A 219 -14.50 -12.36 -5.80
C SER A 219 -13.34 -11.98 -6.71
N ASP A 220 -13.62 -11.77 -8.01
CA ASP A 220 -12.66 -11.24 -8.99
C ASP A 220 -12.23 -9.78 -8.73
N GLY A 221 -12.52 -9.26 -7.53
CA GLY A 221 -12.16 -7.92 -7.10
C GLY A 221 -13.04 -6.81 -7.65
N GLU A 222 -12.49 -5.61 -7.53
CA GLU A 222 -13.00 -4.35 -8.06
C GLU A 222 -12.16 -3.99 -9.27
N LYS A 223 -12.82 -3.71 -10.39
CA LYS A 223 -12.17 -3.35 -11.65
C LYS A 223 -12.74 -2.06 -12.18
N GLY A 224 -11.91 -1.25 -12.81
CA GLY A 224 -12.39 -0.01 -13.40
C GLY A 224 -11.30 0.91 -13.88
N TYR A 225 -11.68 2.18 -14.02
CA TYR A 225 -10.79 3.25 -14.47
C TYR A 225 -10.74 4.37 -13.44
N ARG A 226 -9.56 4.98 -13.30
CA ARG A 226 -9.35 6.20 -12.53
C ARG A 226 -8.80 7.28 -13.45
N VAL A 227 -9.33 8.50 -13.31
CA VAL A 227 -8.79 9.68 -13.97
C VAL A 227 -8.18 10.57 -12.92
N LEU A 228 -6.85 10.71 -12.93
CA LEU A 228 -6.13 11.64 -12.07
C LEU A 228 -6.03 13.00 -12.77
N TYR A 229 -6.39 14.06 -12.07
CA TYR A 229 -6.36 15.42 -12.58
C TYR A 229 -5.23 16.23 -11.94
N PHE A 230 -4.49 16.97 -12.77
CA PHE A 230 -3.39 17.81 -12.35
C PHE A 230 -3.51 19.22 -12.94
N THR A 231 -2.89 20.21 -12.27
CA THR A 231 -2.61 21.52 -12.88
C THR A 231 -1.67 21.38 -14.07
N LYS A 232 -1.51 22.44 -14.88
CA LYS A 232 -0.55 22.50 -15.98
C LYS A 232 0.89 22.20 -15.53
N ASP A 233 1.23 22.59 -14.31
CA ASP A 233 2.54 22.34 -13.69
C ASP A 233 2.63 20.99 -12.98
N TRP A 234 1.72 20.06 -13.27
CA TRP A 234 1.70 18.71 -12.69
C TRP A 234 1.51 18.66 -11.16
N ASN A 235 0.79 19.63 -10.59
CA ASN A 235 0.36 19.55 -9.19
C ASN A 235 -0.97 18.79 -9.11
N TYR A 236 -1.05 17.81 -8.22
CA TYR A 236 -2.25 16.99 -8.03
C TYR A 236 -3.46 17.86 -7.60
N LYS A 237 -4.63 17.59 -8.19
CA LYS A 237 -5.89 18.25 -7.84
C LYS A 237 -6.89 17.28 -7.21
N SER A 238 -7.22 16.22 -7.93
CA SER A 238 -8.28 15.27 -7.57
C SER A 238 -8.16 14.01 -8.42
N TYR A 239 -9.01 13.03 -8.12
CA TYR A 239 -9.29 11.93 -9.04
C TYR A 239 -10.78 11.61 -9.07
N GLU A 240 -11.17 10.93 -10.13
CA GLU A 240 -12.46 10.26 -10.26
C GLU A 240 -12.25 8.77 -10.48
N GLU A 241 -13.17 7.95 -9.99
CA GLU A 241 -13.16 6.49 -10.11
C GLU A 241 -14.45 6.00 -10.77
N PHE A 242 -14.30 5.03 -11.67
CA PHE A 242 -15.38 4.48 -12.47
C PHE A 242 -15.29 2.95 -12.49
N LEU A 243 -16.17 2.29 -11.74
CA LEU A 243 -16.24 0.83 -11.63
C LEU A 243 -16.85 0.22 -12.90
N THR A 244 -16.19 -0.81 -13.42
CA THR A 244 -16.70 -1.70 -14.47
C THR A 244 -17.10 -3.06 -13.92
N GLU A 245 -16.49 -3.50 -12.81
CA GLU A 245 -16.90 -4.68 -12.05
C GLU A 245 -16.72 -4.38 -10.56
N SER A 246 -17.69 -4.78 -9.75
CA SER A 246 -17.66 -4.50 -8.31
C SER A 246 -18.52 -5.49 -7.57
N CYS A 247 -17.92 -6.21 -6.62
CA CYS A 247 -18.70 -7.06 -5.74
C CYS A 247 -19.48 -6.23 -4.71
N LEU A 248 -18.86 -5.15 -4.21
CA LEU A 248 -19.46 -4.27 -3.21
C LEU A 248 -20.68 -3.50 -3.76
N GLU A 249 -20.60 -3.03 -5.01
CA GLU A 249 -21.67 -2.28 -5.67
C GLU A 249 -22.61 -3.18 -6.50
N ASN A 250 -22.43 -4.51 -6.43
CA ASN A 250 -23.18 -5.48 -7.24
C ASN A 250 -23.16 -5.17 -8.75
N ILE A 251 -22.00 -4.81 -9.27
CA ILE A 251 -21.76 -4.58 -10.70
C ILE A 251 -21.15 -5.86 -11.29
N TYR A 252 -21.97 -6.61 -12.00
CA TYR A 252 -21.61 -7.87 -12.66
C TYR A 252 -22.03 -7.86 -14.13
N ASP A 253 -21.47 -8.76 -14.92
CA ASP A 253 -21.85 -9.00 -16.33
C ASP A 253 -21.78 -7.76 -17.23
N THR A 254 -20.82 -6.86 -16.95
CA THR A 254 -20.62 -5.65 -17.73
C THR A 254 -20.29 -5.98 -19.19
N LYS A 255 -21.11 -5.48 -20.11
CA LYS A 255 -20.91 -5.74 -21.54
C LYS A 255 -19.90 -4.76 -22.11
N PHE A 256 -18.75 -5.29 -22.51
CA PHE A 256 -17.68 -4.53 -23.17
C PHE A 256 -17.88 -4.46 -24.68
N THR A 257 -17.68 -3.28 -25.25
CA THR A 257 -17.62 -3.09 -26.70
C THR A 257 -16.46 -2.17 -27.06
N LYS A 258 -15.56 -2.66 -27.90
CA LYS A 258 -14.44 -1.87 -28.42
C LYS A 258 -14.85 -1.21 -29.72
N SER A 259 -14.62 0.10 -29.84
CA SER A 259 -14.83 0.79 -31.12
C SER A 259 -13.80 0.32 -32.16
N LYS A 260 -14.12 0.44 -33.46
CA LYS A 260 -13.21 0.10 -34.56
C LYS A 260 -11.89 0.88 -34.48
N ASP A 261 -11.93 2.11 -33.97
CA ASP A 261 -10.74 2.84 -33.52
C ASP A 261 -10.49 2.48 -32.05
N SER A 262 -9.41 1.75 -31.78
CA SER A 262 -9.08 1.10 -30.49
C SER A 262 -8.95 2.04 -29.28
N LYS A 263 -9.24 3.32 -29.46
CA LYS A 263 -9.07 4.44 -28.52
C LYS A 263 -10.32 4.76 -27.70
N ILE A 264 -11.49 4.22 -28.08
CA ILE A 264 -12.74 4.38 -27.32
C ILE A 264 -13.25 3.01 -26.89
N LEU A 265 -13.41 2.86 -25.58
CA LEU A 265 -13.96 1.66 -24.94
C LEU A 265 -15.33 1.99 -24.36
N LYS A 266 -16.33 1.14 -24.61
CA LYS A 266 -17.67 1.30 -24.04
C LYS A 266 -17.99 0.12 -23.13
N PHE A 267 -18.52 0.43 -21.96
CA PHE A 267 -18.95 -0.55 -20.96
C PHE A 267 -20.40 -0.27 -20.63
N ASN A 268 -21.29 -1.24 -20.86
CA ASN A 268 -22.70 -1.13 -20.49
C ASN A 268 -22.91 -1.84 -19.15
N ILE A 269 -23.16 -1.05 -18.12
CA ILE A 269 -23.43 -1.52 -16.76
C ILE A 269 -24.94 -1.67 -16.63
N GLN A 270 -25.40 -2.86 -16.25
CA GLN A 270 -26.82 -3.12 -16.01
C GLN A 270 -27.30 -2.42 -14.75
N LYS A 271 -28.61 -2.27 -14.62
CA LYS A 271 -29.22 -1.78 -13.37
C LYS A 271 -28.82 -2.70 -12.22
N ASN A 272 -28.31 -2.13 -11.14
CA ASN A 272 -28.03 -2.85 -9.90
C ASN A 272 -28.96 -2.35 -8.78
N THR A 273 -28.68 -2.75 -7.54
CA THR A 273 -29.49 -2.40 -6.37
C THR A 273 -29.41 -0.91 -6.01
N THR A 274 -28.30 -0.24 -6.34
CA THR A 274 -28.00 1.14 -5.92
C THR A 274 -28.09 2.17 -7.05
N SER A 275 -28.15 1.75 -8.32
CA SER A 275 -28.07 2.63 -9.49
C SER A 275 -28.83 2.11 -10.72
N PRO A 276 -29.43 3.00 -11.53
CA PRO A 276 -29.99 2.62 -12.83
C PRO A 276 -28.88 2.15 -13.78
N ALA A 277 -29.24 1.49 -14.88
CA ALA A 277 -28.28 1.14 -15.92
C ALA A 277 -27.57 2.40 -16.45
N TYR A 278 -26.30 2.26 -16.83
CA TYR A 278 -25.51 3.35 -17.40
C TYR A 278 -24.41 2.83 -18.32
N THR A 279 -23.89 3.71 -19.15
CA THR A 279 -22.74 3.44 -20.03
C THR A 279 -21.53 4.23 -19.58
N LEU A 280 -20.38 3.56 -19.43
CA LEU A 280 -19.09 4.22 -19.34
C LEU A 280 -18.44 4.25 -20.72
N THR A 281 -18.00 5.43 -21.14
CA THR A 281 -17.17 5.62 -22.34
C THR A 281 -15.78 6.07 -21.91
N VAL A 282 -14.78 5.20 -22.08
CA VAL A 282 -13.38 5.50 -21.81
C VAL A 282 -12.73 5.95 -23.11
N ASP A 283 -12.25 7.18 -23.12
CA ASP A 283 -11.46 7.75 -24.21
C ASP A 283 -9.99 7.71 -23.81
N VAL A 284 -9.28 6.69 -24.31
CA VAL A 284 -7.86 6.44 -24.04
C VAL A 284 -7.01 7.57 -24.60
N LYS A 285 -7.36 8.16 -25.74
CA LYS A 285 -6.58 9.23 -26.35
C LYS A 285 -6.62 10.51 -25.49
N ASN A 286 -7.80 10.82 -24.96
CA ASN A 286 -8.02 12.01 -24.14
C ASN A 286 -7.88 11.76 -22.64
N ALA A 287 -7.44 10.57 -22.23
CA ALA A 287 -7.32 10.14 -20.83
C ALA A 287 -8.55 10.53 -19.99
N SER A 288 -9.74 10.16 -20.45
CA SER A 288 -11.00 10.56 -19.82
C SER A 288 -12.04 9.45 -19.82
N VAL A 289 -12.97 9.53 -18.86
CA VAL A 289 -14.11 8.63 -18.76
C VAL A 289 -15.37 9.47 -18.67
N LYS A 290 -16.41 9.09 -19.40
CA LYS A 290 -17.74 9.71 -19.32
C LYS A 290 -18.77 8.67 -18.92
N LYS A 291 -19.57 8.99 -17.90
CA LYS A 291 -20.73 8.21 -17.47
C LYS A 291 -21.99 8.81 -18.09
N LEU A 292 -22.70 8.03 -18.90
CA LEU A 292 -23.97 8.38 -19.54
C LEU A 292 -25.08 7.51 -18.96
N ARG A 293 -26.19 8.11 -18.55
CA ARG A 293 -27.40 7.40 -18.14
C ARG A 293 -28.29 7.13 -19.34
#